data_AF-A0A941YDH8-F1
#
_entry.id   AF-A0A941YDH8-F1
#
_cell.length_a   1.000
_cell.length_b   1.000
_cell.length_c   1.000
_cell.angle_alpha   90.00
_cell.angle_beta   90.00
_cell.angle_gamma   90.00
#
_symmetry.space_group_name_H-M   'P 1'
#
loop_
_entity.id
_entity.type
_entity.pdbx_description
1 polymer ?
#
loop_
_entity_poly.entity_id
_entity_poly.type
_entity_poly.pdbx_seq_one_letter_code
_entity_poly.pdbx_strand_id
1 'polypeptide(L)'
;MSATTSKLLRPHAPGETSDAAIFLYRRSFSAIANLSLLPSLFISGFAVVFFELLFPRLFETRYQNDTSSQILEFTLYLFGGLTAGFIVATIGLAKVATYAHVLVEAEVKNEEINQVEIERRARPYFGLAYKTMLRTVWYTLSIAFLSVIPLIVSGLLVGITGEGNVIPGILGILSIFFIPVGIIWSLTRLNIGLGAISVALNENKSPKEAIERAKYLFGSKSKPAPKANPAASAIGSTFLIYLLLRVGYSSAMAAIGIQDWVRNAMPSPYLKVIADIVLGILPEFLAIWLVTPFVAIAAALFYYQRRICVEGLDISILYEKLPSSRR
;
A
#
# COMPACT_ATOMS: atom_id res chain seq x y z
N MET A 1 -17.28 -4.92 -37.82
CA MET A 1 -16.43 -4.30 -36.77
C MET A 1 -17.31 -3.35 -35.98
N SER A 2 -17.86 -3.84 -34.86
CA SER A 2 -18.83 -3.11 -34.03
C SER A 2 -18.08 -2.14 -33.12
N ALA A 3 -18.53 -0.89 -33.08
CA ALA A 3 -18.05 0.19 -32.22
C ALA A 3 -18.29 -0.13 -30.74
N THR A 4 -17.49 -1.04 -30.18
CA THR A 4 -17.19 -1.09 -28.74
C THR A 4 -16.08 -0.08 -28.47
N THR A 5 -16.33 1.18 -28.81
CA THR A 5 -15.53 2.29 -28.33
C THR A 5 -15.48 2.14 -26.81
N SER A 6 -14.30 1.77 -26.33
CA SER A 6 -14.02 1.18 -25.03
C SER A 6 -14.96 1.69 -23.93
N LYS A 7 -15.75 0.79 -23.32
CA LYS A 7 -16.68 1.12 -22.21
C LYS A 7 -15.99 1.83 -21.04
N LEU A 8 -14.65 1.80 -21.00
CA LEU A 8 -13.79 2.43 -20.00
C LEU A 8 -13.36 3.87 -20.37
N LEU A 9 -13.57 4.32 -21.60
CA LEU A 9 -13.21 5.67 -22.07
C LEU A 9 -14.32 6.71 -21.88
N ARG A 10 -15.24 6.48 -20.93
CA ARG A 10 -16.29 7.44 -20.56
C ARG A 10 -16.21 7.81 -19.08
N PRO A 11 -16.75 8.97 -18.68
CA PRO A 11 -17.00 9.25 -17.27
C PRO A 11 -17.90 8.17 -16.68
N HIS A 12 -17.40 7.49 -15.66
CA HIS A 12 -18.13 6.48 -14.92
C HIS A 12 -18.97 7.10 -13.79
N ALA A 13 -20.18 6.57 -13.58
CA ALA A 13 -21.00 6.92 -12.43
C ALA A 13 -20.37 6.40 -11.12
N PRO A 14 -20.77 6.92 -9.94
CA PRO A 14 -20.31 6.38 -8.66
C PRO A 14 -20.61 4.87 -8.57
N GLY A 15 -19.60 4.05 -8.27
CA GLY A 15 -19.73 2.59 -8.18
C GLY A 15 -19.33 1.82 -9.45
N GLU A 16 -19.57 2.37 -10.65
CA GLU A 16 -19.24 1.69 -11.92
C GLU A 16 -17.74 1.36 -12.03
N THR A 17 -16.86 2.21 -11.50
CA THR A 17 -15.40 1.95 -11.50
C THR A 17 -15.03 0.79 -10.58
N SER A 18 -15.71 0.67 -9.44
CA SER A 18 -15.51 -0.45 -8.52
C SER A 18 -16.02 -1.75 -9.13
N ASP A 19 -17.17 -1.71 -9.81
CA ASP A 19 -17.72 -2.86 -10.53
C ASP A 19 -16.81 -3.29 -11.68
N ALA A 20 -16.26 -2.34 -12.43
CA ALA A 20 -15.26 -2.60 -13.46
C ALA A 20 -13.98 -3.23 -12.89
N ALA A 21 -13.52 -2.74 -11.73
CA ALA A 21 -12.37 -3.32 -11.04
C ALA A 21 -12.66 -4.76 -10.57
N ILE A 22 -13.84 -5.02 -10.02
CA ILE A 22 -14.28 -6.37 -9.62
C ILE A 22 -14.37 -7.29 -10.84
N PHE A 23 -14.96 -6.82 -11.94
CA PHE A 23 -15.09 -7.60 -13.16
C PHE A 23 -13.72 -7.97 -13.74
N LEU A 24 -12.83 -6.98 -13.89
CA LEU A 24 -11.48 -7.19 -14.40
C LEU A 24 -10.68 -8.10 -13.48
N TYR A 25 -10.78 -7.91 -12.17
CA TYR A 25 -10.11 -8.75 -11.19
C TYR A 25 -10.59 -10.21 -11.27
N ARG A 26 -11.90 -10.45 -11.35
CA ARG A 26 -12.47 -11.80 -11.48
C ARG A 26 -12.06 -12.47 -12.78
N ARG A 27 -12.13 -11.76 -13.91
CA ARG A 27 -11.77 -12.31 -15.22
C ARG A 27 -10.29 -12.67 -15.30
N SER A 28 -9.43 -11.84 -14.73
CA SER A 28 -7.98 -11.98 -14.80
C SER A 28 -7.35 -12.56 -13.52
N PHE A 29 -8.19 -13.12 -12.62
CA PHE A 29 -7.76 -13.54 -11.29
C PHE A 29 -6.60 -14.52 -11.34
N SER A 30 -6.72 -15.59 -12.14
CA SER A 30 -5.66 -16.61 -12.23
C SER A 30 -4.32 -16.03 -12.67
N ALA A 31 -4.31 -15.11 -13.64
CA ALA A 31 -3.09 -14.51 -14.13
C ALA A 31 -2.47 -13.57 -13.10
N ILE A 32 -3.27 -12.67 -12.52
CA ILE A 32 -2.76 -11.67 -11.56
C ILE A 32 -2.38 -12.31 -10.22
N ALA A 33 -3.12 -13.31 -9.75
CA ALA A 33 -2.88 -14.00 -8.49
C ALA A 33 -1.56 -14.79 -8.52
N ASN A 34 -1.25 -15.45 -9.64
CA ASN A 34 0.02 -16.14 -9.82
C ASN A 34 1.20 -15.15 -9.84
N LEU A 35 1.06 -14.02 -10.52
CA LEU A 35 2.09 -12.98 -10.59
C LEU A 35 2.26 -12.22 -9.28
N SER A 36 1.19 -12.07 -8.49
CA SER A 36 1.23 -11.38 -7.20
C SER A 36 1.67 -12.25 -6.04
N LEU A 37 1.73 -13.58 -6.18
CA LEU A 37 2.03 -14.50 -5.07
C LEU A 37 3.36 -14.19 -4.36
N LEU A 38 4.47 -14.14 -5.11
CA LEU A 38 5.78 -13.83 -4.53
C LEU A 38 5.88 -12.37 -4.02
N PRO A 39 5.42 -11.35 -4.77
CA PRO A 39 5.30 -9.99 -4.25
C PRO A 39 4.49 -9.89 -2.95
N SER A 40 3.38 -10.61 -2.83
CA SER A 40 2.55 -10.64 -1.63
C SER A 40 3.26 -11.31 -0.47
N LEU A 41 4.04 -12.38 -0.71
CA LEU A 41 4.89 -12.98 0.32
C LEU A 41 5.89 -11.98 0.91
N PHE A 42 6.48 -11.10 0.08
CA PHE A 42 7.37 -10.04 0.55
C PHE A 42 6.65 -9.01 1.44
N ILE A 43 5.43 -8.63 1.07
CA ILE A 43 4.61 -7.69 1.85
C ILE A 43 4.18 -8.34 3.18
N SER A 44 3.74 -9.60 3.14
CA SER A 44 3.35 -10.36 4.33
C SER A 44 4.53 -10.63 5.25
N GLY A 45 5.70 -10.97 4.71
CA GLY A 45 6.92 -11.15 5.49
C GLY A 45 7.27 -9.89 6.28
N PHE A 46 7.13 -8.70 5.69
CA PHE A 46 7.26 -7.44 6.42
C PHE A 46 6.21 -7.30 7.51
N ALA A 47 4.92 -7.49 7.19
CA ALA A 47 3.84 -7.34 8.16
C ALA A 47 4.07 -8.25 9.39
N VAL A 48 4.49 -9.49 9.18
CA VAL A 48 4.77 -10.44 10.25
C VAL A 48 5.99 -10.02 11.06
N VAL A 49 7.13 -9.78 10.40
CA VAL A 49 8.35 -9.39 11.12
C VAL A 49 8.11 -8.12 11.92
N PHE A 50 7.39 -7.15 11.36
CA PHE A 50 7.09 -5.92 12.05
C PHE A 50 6.08 -6.12 13.18
N PHE A 51 4.88 -6.66 12.92
CA PHE A 51 3.80 -6.71 13.90
C PHE A 51 3.93 -7.84 14.93
N GLU A 52 4.53 -8.98 14.58
CA GLU A 52 4.64 -10.13 15.49
C GLU A 52 5.99 -10.14 16.23
N LEU A 53 7.08 -9.74 15.57
CA LEU A 53 8.43 -9.85 16.18
C LEU A 53 8.94 -8.55 16.78
N LEU A 54 8.64 -7.40 16.15
CA LEU A 54 9.26 -6.12 16.53
C LEU A 54 8.31 -5.21 17.29
N PHE A 55 7.05 -5.12 16.87
CA PHE A 55 6.06 -4.26 17.49
C PHE A 55 5.80 -4.59 18.96
N PRO A 56 5.66 -5.85 19.39
CA PRO A 56 5.50 -6.17 20.82
C PRO A 56 6.74 -5.74 21.62
N ARG A 57 7.93 -5.90 21.04
CA ARG A 57 9.20 -5.48 21.63
C ARG A 57 9.39 -3.97 21.70
N LEU A 58 8.58 -3.17 21.02
CA LEU A 58 8.60 -1.71 21.20
C LEU A 58 8.11 -1.29 22.59
N PHE A 59 7.36 -2.15 23.27
CA PHE A 59 6.80 -1.88 24.60
C PHE A 59 7.49 -2.66 25.72
N GLU A 60 8.47 -3.50 25.37
CA GLU A 60 9.29 -4.25 26.31
C GLU A 60 10.72 -3.69 26.26
N THR A 61 11.33 -3.46 27.43
CA THR A 61 12.74 -3.07 27.48
C THR A 61 13.52 -3.92 28.47
N ARG A 62 14.76 -4.22 28.10
CA ARG A 62 15.72 -4.93 28.96
C ARG A 62 16.39 -3.99 29.98
N TYR A 63 16.25 -2.68 29.80
CA TYR A 63 16.98 -1.66 30.55
C TYR A 63 16.04 -0.81 31.40
N GLN A 64 15.33 -1.42 32.35
CA GLN A 64 14.28 -0.75 33.14
C GLN A 64 14.74 0.51 33.89
N ASN A 65 16.04 0.60 34.23
CA ASN A 65 16.61 1.71 35.01
C ASN A 65 17.45 2.69 34.18
N ASP A 66 17.57 2.48 32.87
CA ASP A 66 18.38 3.33 31.98
C ASP A 66 17.56 3.80 30.78
N THR A 67 16.94 4.97 30.94
CA THR A 67 16.14 5.66 29.93
C THR A 67 16.88 5.85 28.60
N SER A 68 18.19 6.08 28.64
CA SER A 68 18.99 6.27 27.42
C SER A 68 19.06 4.97 26.61
N SER A 69 19.29 3.85 27.30
CA SER A 69 19.28 2.52 26.70
C SER A 69 17.89 2.09 26.25
N GLN A 70 16.82 2.46 26.96
CA GLN A 70 15.43 2.21 26.52
C GLN A 70 15.11 2.91 25.19
N ILE A 71 15.49 4.18 25.07
CA ILE A 71 15.22 4.97 23.87
C ILE A 71 16.07 4.48 22.69
N LEU A 72 17.32 4.06 22.93
CA LEU A 72 18.16 3.44 21.92
C LEU A 72 17.57 2.10 21.44
N GLU A 73 17.15 1.23 22.37
CA GLU A 73 16.52 -0.06 22.07
C GLU A 73 15.23 0.13 21.25
N PHE A 74 14.36 1.04 21.68
CA PHE A 74 13.15 1.40 20.93
C PHE A 74 13.48 1.90 19.52
N THR A 75 14.46 2.81 19.39
CA THR A 75 14.86 3.37 18.10
C THR A 75 15.41 2.29 17.18
N LEU A 76 16.24 1.37 17.69
CA LEU A 76 16.82 0.28 16.91
C LEU A 76 15.76 -0.72 16.45
N TYR A 77 14.79 -1.10 17.29
CA TYR A 77 13.69 -1.96 16.87
C TYR A 77 12.79 -1.28 15.84
N LEU A 78 12.48 0.01 16.05
CA LEU A 78 11.66 0.78 15.12
C LEU A 78 12.37 0.94 13.76
N PHE A 79 13.62 1.41 13.72
CA PHE A 79 14.35 1.64 12.47
C PHE A 79 14.82 0.35 11.81
N GLY A 80 15.36 -0.61 12.57
CA GLY A 80 15.84 -1.87 12.03
C GLY A 80 14.71 -2.66 11.38
N GLY A 81 13.55 -2.69 12.04
CA GLY A 81 12.33 -3.32 11.53
C GLY A 81 11.72 -2.62 10.33
N LEU A 82 11.51 -1.31 10.48
CA LEU A 82 10.91 -0.53 9.41
C LEU A 82 11.81 -0.54 8.18
N THR A 83 13.12 -0.29 8.27
CA THR A 83 13.96 -0.07 7.08
C THR A 83 14.06 -1.30 6.19
N ALA A 84 14.44 -2.46 6.76
CA ALA A 84 14.63 -3.68 5.98
C ALA A 84 13.30 -4.20 5.41
N GLY A 85 12.27 -4.23 6.24
CA GLY A 85 10.94 -4.68 5.84
C GLY A 85 10.26 -3.74 4.86
N PHE A 86 10.45 -2.43 5.02
CA PHE A 86 9.92 -1.41 4.13
C PHE A 86 10.47 -1.53 2.71
N ILE A 87 11.77 -1.75 2.54
CA ILE A 87 12.37 -1.94 1.22
C ILE A 87 11.74 -3.15 0.52
N VAL A 88 11.64 -4.28 1.22
CA VAL A 88 11.09 -5.53 0.68
C VAL A 88 9.60 -5.39 0.35
N ALA A 89 8.81 -4.77 1.22
CA ALA A 89 7.40 -4.49 0.97
C ALA A 89 7.20 -3.54 -0.23
N THR A 90 8.05 -2.52 -0.37
CA THR A 90 8.00 -1.57 -1.50
C THR A 90 8.28 -2.27 -2.83
N ILE A 91 9.22 -3.22 -2.86
CA ILE A 91 9.48 -4.05 -4.05
C ILE A 91 8.24 -4.86 -4.43
N GLY A 92 7.61 -5.52 -3.44
CA GLY A 92 6.38 -6.29 -3.65
C GLY A 92 5.25 -5.42 -4.20
N LEU A 93 4.96 -4.31 -3.52
CA LEU A 93 3.91 -3.36 -3.92
C LEU A 93 4.15 -2.77 -5.31
N ALA A 94 5.39 -2.40 -5.64
CA ALA A 94 5.74 -1.86 -6.95
C ALA A 94 5.52 -2.90 -8.06
N LYS A 95 5.87 -4.17 -7.84
CA LYS A 95 5.60 -5.26 -8.80
C LYS A 95 4.10 -5.43 -9.05
N VAL A 96 3.31 -5.58 -7.99
CA VAL A 96 1.85 -5.77 -8.11
C VAL A 96 1.21 -4.58 -8.82
N ALA A 97 1.59 -3.35 -8.45
CA ALA A 97 1.10 -2.14 -9.11
C ALA A 97 1.45 -2.09 -10.60
N THR A 98 2.63 -2.54 -10.99
CA THR A 98 3.05 -2.58 -12.40
C THR A 98 2.27 -3.61 -13.19
N TYR A 99 2.06 -4.82 -12.65
CA TYR A 99 1.24 -5.86 -13.29
C TYR A 99 -0.21 -5.40 -13.46
N ALA A 100 -0.78 -4.81 -12.41
CA ALA A 100 -2.13 -4.26 -12.45
C ALA A 100 -2.27 -3.12 -13.46
N HIS A 101 -1.26 -2.26 -13.57
CA HIS A 101 -1.24 -1.17 -14.55
C HIS A 101 -1.27 -1.70 -15.99
N VAL A 102 -0.36 -2.61 -16.34
CA VAL A 102 -0.31 -3.23 -17.67
C VAL A 102 -1.62 -3.96 -17.98
N LEU A 103 -2.19 -4.64 -17.00
CA LEU A 103 -3.48 -5.31 -17.15
C LEU A 103 -4.60 -4.33 -17.50
N VAL A 104 -4.70 -3.24 -16.76
CA VAL A 104 -5.73 -2.21 -16.98
C VAL A 104 -5.49 -1.47 -18.30
N GLU A 105 -4.24 -1.18 -18.66
CA GLU A 105 -3.89 -0.53 -19.91
C GLU A 105 -4.34 -1.36 -21.12
N ALA A 106 -4.05 -2.67 -21.11
CA ALA A 106 -4.50 -3.58 -22.16
C ALA A 106 -6.03 -3.63 -22.24
N GLU A 107 -6.72 -3.67 -21.10
CA GLU A 107 -8.18 -3.64 -21.09
C GLU A 107 -8.76 -2.35 -21.67
N VAL A 108 -8.18 -1.19 -21.33
CA VAL A 108 -8.59 0.10 -21.92
C VAL A 108 -8.41 0.09 -23.44
N LYS A 109 -7.36 -0.60 -23.94
CA LYS A 109 -7.06 -0.79 -25.36
C LYS A 109 -7.85 -1.93 -26.01
N ASN A 110 -8.70 -2.65 -25.28
CA ASN A 110 -9.39 -3.87 -25.72
C ASN A 110 -8.43 -4.97 -26.24
N GLU A 111 -7.25 -5.10 -25.63
CA GLU A 111 -6.27 -6.13 -25.94
C GLU A 111 -6.43 -7.33 -24.97
N GLU A 112 -6.56 -8.53 -25.51
CA GLU A 112 -6.44 -9.75 -24.72
C GLU A 112 -4.98 -10.08 -24.46
N ILE A 113 -4.61 -10.17 -23.17
CA ILE A 113 -3.24 -10.41 -22.74
C ILE A 113 -3.19 -11.58 -21.76
N ASN A 114 -2.18 -12.43 -21.91
CA ASN A 114 -1.94 -13.57 -21.02
C ASN A 114 -0.92 -13.19 -19.91
N GLN A 115 -0.71 -14.11 -18.97
CA GLN A 115 0.21 -13.92 -17.85
C GLN A 115 1.64 -13.56 -18.29
N VAL A 116 2.16 -14.27 -19.30
CA VAL A 116 3.53 -14.08 -19.80
C VAL A 116 3.71 -12.69 -20.42
N GLU A 117 2.70 -12.22 -21.15
CA GLU A 117 2.70 -10.92 -21.79
C GLU A 117 2.63 -9.78 -20.76
N ILE A 118 1.84 -9.95 -19.70
CA ILE A 118 1.80 -9.01 -18.57
C ILE A 118 3.20 -8.85 -17.97
N GLU A 119 3.87 -9.96 -17.66
CA GLU A 119 5.19 -9.92 -17.05
C GLU A 119 6.23 -9.29 -17.98
N ARG A 120 6.20 -9.64 -19.27
CA ARG A 120 7.09 -9.08 -20.29
C ARG A 120 6.96 -7.56 -20.42
N ARG A 121 5.72 -7.06 -20.50
CA ARG A 121 5.43 -5.61 -20.59
C ARG A 121 5.71 -4.88 -19.28
N ALA A 122 5.53 -5.52 -18.12
CA ALA A 122 5.76 -4.91 -16.81
C ALA A 122 7.25 -4.74 -16.47
N ARG A 123 8.12 -5.65 -16.94
CA ARG A 123 9.56 -5.64 -16.62
C ARG A 123 10.28 -4.30 -16.85
N PRO A 124 10.13 -3.59 -17.99
CA PRO A 124 10.80 -2.30 -18.20
C PRO A 124 10.27 -1.20 -17.27
N TYR A 125 9.02 -1.30 -16.82
CA TYR A 125 8.38 -0.29 -15.97
C TYR A 125 8.75 -0.41 -14.49
N PHE A 126 9.26 -1.57 -14.06
CA PHE A 126 9.53 -1.85 -12.64
C PHE A 126 10.45 -0.81 -11.98
N GLY A 127 11.51 -0.38 -12.66
CA GLY A 127 12.46 0.59 -12.09
C GLY A 127 11.81 1.95 -11.80
N LEU A 128 10.96 2.43 -12.71
CA LEU A 128 10.21 3.68 -12.53
C LEU A 128 9.11 3.51 -11.47
N ALA A 129 8.38 2.39 -11.49
CA ALA A 129 7.36 2.08 -10.50
C ALA A 129 7.94 1.99 -9.09
N TYR A 130 9.09 1.33 -8.92
CA TYR A 130 9.78 1.22 -7.63
C TYR A 130 10.25 2.58 -7.11
N LYS A 131 10.90 3.40 -7.94
CA LYS A 131 11.32 4.75 -7.54
C LYS A 131 10.13 5.65 -7.18
N THR A 132 9.03 5.53 -7.93
CA THR A 132 7.78 6.24 -7.63
C THR A 132 7.16 5.75 -6.33
N MET A 133 7.09 4.45 -6.11
CA MET A 133 6.56 3.88 -4.86
C MET A 133 7.41 4.29 -3.65
N LEU A 134 8.74 4.20 -3.75
CA LEU A 134 9.66 4.60 -2.70
C LEU A 134 9.48 6.08 -2.32
N ARG A 135 9.41 6.96 -3.33
CA ARG A 135 9.20 8.40 -3.11
C ARG A 135 7.81 8.70 -2.54
N THR A 136 6.80 7.99 -3.03
CA THR A 136 5.43 8.06 -2.51
C THR A 136 5.40 7.69 -1.04
N VAL A 137 5.99 6.56 -0.66
CA VAL A 137 5.93 6.12 0.74
C VAL A 137 6.72 7.08 1.64
N TRP A 138 7.89 7.55 1.20
CA TRP A 138 8.61 8.62 1.90
C TRP A 138 7.76 9.87 2.07
N TYR A 139 7.03 10.28 1.03
CA TYR A 139 6.13 11.43 1.11
C TYR A 139 4.99 11.20 2.11
N THR A 140 4.34 10.04 2.07
CA THR A 140 3.17 9.73 2.92
C THR A 140 3.55 9.47 4.37
N LEU A 141 4.70 8.84 4.63
CA LEU A 141 5.19 8.53 5.97
C LEU A 141 6.15 9.59 6.53
N SER A 142 6.42 10.66 5.79
CA SER A 142 7.39 11.70 6.20
C SER A 142 7.11 12.23 7.60
N ILE A 143 5.85 12.51 7.96
CA ILE A 143 5.46 12.97 9.30
C ILE A 143 5.76 11.92 10.37
N ALA A 144 5.45 10.65 10.09
CA ALA A 144 5.72 9.54 11.02
C ALA A 144 7.22 9.26 11.19
N PHE A 145 8.03 9.49 10.15
CA PHE A 145 9.49 9.41 10.26
C PHE A 145 10.07 10.62 10.98
N LEU A 146 9.59 11.83 10.70
CA LEU A 146 10.02 13.06 11.36
C LEU A 146 9.68 13.03 12.86
N SER A 147 8.58 12.38 13.26
CA SER A 147 8.23 12.21 14.68
C SER A 147 9.20 11.33 15.46
N VAL A 148 10.09 10.60 14.79
CA VAL A 148 11.15 9.83 15.47
C VAL A 148 12.33 10.71 15.86
N ILE A 149 12.53 11.85 15.19
CA ILE A 149 13.66 12.75 15.49
C ILE A 149 13.59 13.29 16.92
N PRO A 150 12.47 13.86 17.41
CA PRO A 150 12.38 14.31 18.80
C PRO A 150 12.55 13.16 19.80
N LEU A 151 12.21 11.92 19.43
CA LEU A 151 12.40 10.75 20.27
C LEU A 151 13.88 10.41 20.43
N ILE A 152 14.63 10.43 19.34
CA ILE A 152 16.08 10.23 19.36
C ILE A 152 16.74 11.35 20.17
N VAL A 153 16.36 12.61 19.92
CA VAL A 153 16.89 13.77 20.65
C VAL A 153 16.53 13.69 22.13
N SER A 154 15.33 13.22 22.48
CA SER A 154 14.93 12.95 23.86
C SER A 154 15.91 11.99 24.53
N GLY A 155 16.18 10.83 23.92
CA GLY A 155 17.11 9.84 24.47
C GLY A 155 18.53 10.33 24.62
N LEU A 156 19.03 11.08 23.64
CA LEU A 156 20.35 11.70 23.72
C LEU A 156 20.42 12.75 24.84
N LEU A 157 19.36 13.54 25.03
CA LEU A 157 19.32 14.57 26.08
C LEU A 157 19.20 13.98 27.48
N VAL A 158 18.53 12.84 27.68
CA VAL A 158 18.53 12.18 29.01
C VAL A 158 19.94 11.77 29.42
N GLY A 159 20.77 11.31 28.48
CA GLY A 159 22.17 10.95 28.78
C GLY A 159 23.08 12.14 29.09
N ILE A 160 22.70 13.36 28.71
CA ILE A 160 23.54 14.58 28.82
C ILE A 160 23.03 15.52 29.92
N THR A 161 21.73 15.58 30.11
CA THR A 161 21.07 16.49 31.05
C THR A 161 20.54 15.67 32.22
N GLY A 162 21.08 15.91 33.42
CA GLY A 162 20.72 15.14 34.63
C GLY A 162 19.22 15.15 34.96
N GLU A 163 18.84 14.37 35.98
CA GLU A 163 17.46 13.95 36.30
C GLU A 163 16.42 15.08 36.52
N GLY A 164 16.80 16.35 36.53
CA GLY A 164 15.89 17.50 36.67
C GLY A 164 15.41 18.13 35.36
N ASN A 165 15.90 17.70 34.19
CA ASN A 165 15.52 18.33 32.92
C ASN A 165 14.20 17.76 32.38
N VAL A 166 13.20 18.63 32.19
CA VAL A 166 11.87 18.27 31.68
C VAL A 166 11.84 18.15 30.14
N ILE A 167 12.83 18.72 29.45
CA ILE A 167 12.89 18.77 27.97
C ILE A 167 12.82 17.38 27.32
N PRO A 168 13.56 16.35 27.77
CA PRO A 168 13.44 15.01 27.20
C PRO A 168 12.03 14.43 27.28
N GLY A 169 11.34 14.64 28.42
CA GLY A 169 9.95 14.20 28.60
C GLY A 169 9.00 14.86 27.59
N ILE A 170 9.13 16.17 27.38
CA ILE A 170 8.34 16.91 26.38
C ILE A 170 8.58 16.36 24.97
N LEU A 171 9.84 16.14 24.59
CA LEU A 171 10.19 15.61 23.27
C LEU A 171 9.68 14.18 23.05
N GLY A 172 9.70 13.34 24.09
CA GLY A 172 9.11 12.00 24.06
C GLY A 172 7.59 12.05 23.82
N ILE A 173 6.87 12.90 24.56
CA ILE A 173 5.42 13.09 24.39
C ILE A 173 5.09 13.60 22.97
N LEU A 174 5.83 14.58 22.47
CA LEU A 174 5.63 15.10 21.11
C LEU A 174 5.79 13.99 20.06
N SER A 175 6.81 13.13 20.22
CA SER A 175 7.05 12.00 19.31
C SER A 175 5.89 11.02 19.31
N ILE A 176 5.43 10.63 20.50
CA ILE A 176 4.28 9.72 20.67
C ILE A 176 3.02 10.33 20.03
N PHE A 177 2.82 11.64 20.14
CA PHE A 177 1.67 12.33 19.54
C PHE A 177 1.75 12.39 18.00
N PHE A 178 2.93 12.68 17.44
CA PHE A 178 3.08 12.85 15.99
C PHE A 178 3.12 11.53 15.21
N ILE A 179 3.44 10.38 15.84
CA ILE A 179 3.39 9.07 15.19
C ILE A 179 1.96 8.74 14.67
N PRO A 180 0.90 8.75 15.50
CA PRO A 180 -0.48 8.55 15.02
C PRO A 180 -0.92 9.59 13.99
N VAL A 181 -0.55 10.87 14.17
CA VAL A 181 -0.85 11.93 13.20
C VAL A 181 -0.21 11.62 11.85
N GLY A 182 1.04 11.14 11.85
CA GLY A 182 1.73 10.70 10.65
C GLY A 182 1.10 9.49 9.97
N ILE A 183 0.62 8.51 10.76
CA ILE A 183 -0.12 7.35 10.24
C ILE A 183 -1.44 7.81 9.60
N ILE A 184 -2.25 8.62 10.29
CA ILE A 184 -3.50 9.16 9.76
C ILE A 184 -3.22 9.97 8.48
N TRP A 185 -2.20 10.83 8.50
CA TRP A 185 -1.77 11.58 7.34
C TRP A 185 -1.43 10.67 6.15
N SER A 186 -0.66 9.60 6.39
CA SER A 186 -0.33 8.60 5.37
C SER A 186 -1.58 7.97 4.77
N LEU A 187 -2.54 7.56 5.60
CA LEU A 187 -3.81 6.96 5.16
C LEU A 187 -4.62 7.92 4.29
N THR A 188 -4.68 9.22 4.63
CA THR A 188 -5.40 10.21 3.80
C THR A 188 -4.74 10.45 2.44
N ARG A 189 -3.42 10.21 2.33
CA ARG A 189 -2.62 10.45 1.12
C ARG A 189 -2.37 9.20 0.30
N LEU A 190 -2.82 8.03 0.77
CA LEU A 190 -2.60 6.75 0.12
C LEU A 190 -3.18 6.71 -1.31
N ASN A 191 -4.27 7.44 -1.61
CA ASN A 191 -4.81 7.59 -2.97
C ASN A 191 -3.81 8.20 -3.95
N ILE A 192 -3.12 9.25 -3.51
CA ILE A 192 -2.13 9.94 -4.34
C ILE A 192 -1.00 8.97 -4.65
N GLY A 193 -0.61 8.17 -3.65
CA GLY A 193 0.43 7.17 -3.81
C GLY A 193 0.07 6.06 -4.79
N LEU A 194 -1.13 5.49 -4.65
CA LEU A 194 -1.64 4.45 -5.55
C LEU A 194 -1.78 4.95 -6.99
N GLY A 195 -2.27 6.18 -7.17
CA GLY A 195 -2.43 6.78 -8.50
C GLY A 195 -1.11 7.26 -9.14
N ALA A 196 -0.11 7.64 -8.35
CA ALA A 196 1.17 8.16 -8.84
C ALA A 196 1.93 7.16 -9.71
N ILE A 197 1.81 5.85 -9.45
CA ILE A 197 2.43 4.82 -10.31
C ILE A 197 1.81 4.86 -11.70
N SER A 198 0.48 4.83 -11.79
CA SER A 198 -0.20 4.88 -13.09
C SER A 198 0.07 6.18 -13.84
N VAL A 199 0.22 7.31 -13.15
CA VAL A 199 0.68 8.57 -13.75
C VAL A 199 2.12 8.44 -14.28
N ALA A 200 3.05 7.93 -13.47
CA ALA A 200 4.45 7.80 -13.87
C ALA A 200 4.60 6.93 -15.12
N LEU A 201 3.89 5.81 -15.15
CA LEU A 201 3.96 4.83 -16.25
C LEU A 201 3.25 5.33 -17.53
N ASN A 202 2.04 5.87 -17.43
CA ASN A 202 1.30 6.34 -18.62
C ASN A 202 1.79 7.68 -19.17
N GLU A 203 2.24 8.59 -18.31
CA GLU A 203 2.66 9.94 -18.72
C GLU A 203 4.18 10.08 -18.83
N ASN A 204 4.93 8.99 -18.59
CA ASN A 204 6.40 8.95 -18.60
C ASN A 204 7.04 10.06 -17.75
N LYS A 205 6.44 10.34 -16.59
CA LYS A 205 6.84 11.43 -15.67
C LYS A 205 7.85 10.93 -14.65
N SER A 206 8.74 11.84 -14.22
CA SER A 206 9.61 11.54 -13.10
C SER A 206 8.79 11.29 -11.81
N PRO A 207 9.29 10.53 -10.83
CA PRO A 207 8.58 10.25 -9.58
C PRO A 207 8.00 11.48 -8.88
N LYS A 208 8.71 12.61 -8.92
CA LYS A 208 8.27 13.88 -8.31
C LYS A 208 7.08 14.45 -9.06
N GLU A 209 7.18 14.56 -10.38
CA GLU A 209 6.13 15.09 -11.24
C GLU A 209 4.89 14.20 -11.25
N ALA A 210 5.09 12.88 -11.17
CA ALA A 210 4.01 11.92 -11.08
C ALA A 210 3.19 12.09 -9.79
N ILE A 211 3.85 12.32 -8.66
CA ILE A 211 3.17 12.63 -7.38
C ILE A 211 2.43 13.97 -7.46
N GLU A 212 3.03 15.02 -8.02
CA GLU A 212 2.35 16.32 -8.16
C GLU A 212 1.14 16.23 -9.10
N ARG A 213 1.27 15.50 -10.21
CA ARG A 213 0.14 15.24 -11.12
C ARG A 213 -0.92 14.37 -10.45
N ALA A 214 -0.56 13.37 -9.65
CA ALA A 214 -1.51 12.59 -8.86
C ALA A 214 -2.23 13.46 -7.81
N LYS A 215 -1.53 14.38 -7.12
CA LYS A 215 -2.16 15.37 -6.23
C LYS A 215 -3.19 16.22 -6.95
N TYR A 216 -2.93 16.61 -8.20
CA TYR A 216 -3.89 17.36 -9.01
C TYR A 216 -5.10 16.51 -9.44
N LEU A 217 -4.88 15.27 -9.88
CA LEU A 217 -5.96 14.38 -10.36
C LEU A 217 -6.87 13.87 -9.22
N PHE A 218 -6.28 13.57 -8.06
CA PHE A 218 -6.97 12.96 -6.91
C PHE A 218 -7.21 13.94 -5.75
N GLY A 219 -6.73 15.18 -5.85
CA GLY A 219 -6.91 16.19 -4.81
C GLY A 219 -8.29 16.84 -4.84
N SER A 220 -8.67 17.46 -3.71
CA SER A 220 -9.92 18.20 -3.56
C SER A 220 -10.06 19.40 -4.51
N LYS A 221 -8.93 19.91 -5.03
CA LYS A 221 -8.89 21.01 -6.01
C LYS A 221 -9.20 20.56 -7.44
N SER A 222 -9.23 19.25 -7.69
CA SER A 222 -9.56 18.70 -9.00
C SER A 222 -11.02 18.97 -9.33
N LYS A 223 -11.33 19.41 -10.56
CA LYS A 223 -12.70 19.60 -11.05
C LYS A 223 -12.96 18.62 -12.19
N PRO A 224 -14.01 17.79 -12.14
CA PRO A 224 -14.95 17.62 -11.02
C PRO A 224 -14.27 16.97 -9.79
N ALA A 225 -14.72 17.30 -8.58
CA ALA A 225 -14.15 16.74 -7.34
C ALA A 225 -14.27 15.20 -7.32
N PRO A 226 -13.24 14.47 -6.85
CA PRO A 226 -13.30 13.02 -6.75
C PRO A 226 -14.38 12.60 -5.75
N LYS A 227 -15.39 11.85 -6.23
CA LYS A 227 -16.49 11.34 -5.39
C LYS A 227 -16.15 10.04 -4.66
N ALA A 228 -15.13 9.32 -5.13
CA ALA A 228 -14.68 8.05 -4.56
C ALA A 228 -13.22 8.13 -4.13
N ASN A 229 -12.89 7.43 -3.05
CA ASN A 229 -11.57 7.33 -2.46
C ASN A 229 -11.12 5.86 -2.51
N PRO A 230 -10.37 5.43 -3.54
CA PRO A 230 -9.96 4.03 -3.70
C PRO A 230 -9.13 3.50 -2.53
N ALA A 231 -8.40 4.36 -1.83
CA ALA A 231 -7.65 4.02 -0.62
C ALA A 231 -8.57 3.69 0.56
N ALA A 232 -9.65 4.45 0.76
CA ALA A 232 -10.61 4.19 1.83
C ALA A 232 -11.33 2.86 1.59
N SER A 233 -11.75 2.57 0.36
CA SER A 233 -12.29 1.26 0.01
C SER A 233 -11.26 0.15 0.14
N ALA A 234 -10.00 0.39 -0.21
CA ALA A 234 -8.90 -0.56 -0.03
C ALA A 234 -8.69 -0.91 1.45
N ILE A 235 -8.62 0.10 2.32
CA ILE A 235 -8.44 -0.09 3.76
C ILE A 235 -9.65 -0.84 4.34
N GLY A 236 -10.87 -0.40 4.03
CA GLY A 236 -12.09 -1.02 4.54
C GLY A 236 -12.26 -2.47 4.09
N SER A 237 -12.01 -2.75 2.80
CA SER A 237 -12.08 -4.12 2.26
C SER A 237 -10.97 -5.01 2.80
N THR A 238 -9.73 -4.51 2.92
CA THR A 238 -8.62 -5.27 3.53
C THR A 238 -8.96 -5.64 4.97
N PHE A 239 -9.45 -4.67 5.76
CA PHE A 239 -9.81 -4.90 7.15
C PHE A 239 -10.95 -5.94 7.29
N LEU A 240 -12.00 -5.82 6.48
CA LEU A 240 -13.11 -6.76 6.50
C LEU A 240 -12.69 -8.17 6.08
N ILE A 241 -11.93 -8.30 4.98
CA ILE A 241 -11.42 -9.59 4.50
C ILE A 241 -10.46 -10.21 5.52
N TYR A 242 -9.57 -9.41 6.10
CA TYR A 242 -8.68 -9.85 7.16
C TYR A 242 -9.45 -10.37 8.37
N LEU A 243 -10.46 -9.65 8.86
CA LEU A 243 -11.29 -10.12 9.97
C LEU A 243 -12.00 -11.44 9.64
N LEU A 244 -12.62 -11.53 8.46
CA LEU A 244 -13.29 -12.76 8.02
C LEU A 244 -12.33 -13.94 7.94
N LEU A 245 -11.15 -13.73 7.35
CA LEU A 245 -10.11 -14.75 7.25
C LEU A 245 -9.56 -15.13 8.62
N ARG A 246 -9.25 -14.16 9.49
CA ARG A 246 -8.66 -14.42 10.81
C ARG A 246 -9.64 -15.14 11.73
N VAL A 247 -10.89 -14.68 11.81
CA VAL A 247 -11.93 -15.29 12.65
C VAL A 247 -12.31 -16.66 12.09
N GLY A 248 -12.53 -16.76 10.77
CA GLY A 248 -12.88 -18.01 10.10
C GLY A 248 -11.77 -19.06 10.23
N TYR A 249 -10.53 -18.66 9.98
CA TYR A 249 -9.35 -19.52 10.11
C TYR A 249 -9.14 -19.98 11.54
N SER A 250 -9.15 -19.06 12.52
CA SER A 250 -8.95 -19.44 13.93
C SER A 250 -10.03 -20.40 14.41
N SER A 251 -11.29 -20.15 14.03
CA SER A 251 -12.42 -21.03 14.36
C SER A 251 -12.29 -22.41 13.70
N ALA A 252 -11.91 -22.47 12.43
CA ALA A 252 -11.70 -23.72 11.70
C ALA A 252 -10.53 -24.53 12.26
N MET A 253 -9.40 -23.86 12.55
CA MET A 253 -8.22 -24.50 13.13
C MET A 253 -8.51 -25.06 14.53
N ALA A 254 -9.25 -24.32 15.36
CA ALA A 254 -9.66 -24.77 16.69
C ALA A 254 -10.65 -25.94 16.64
N ALA A 255 -11.59 -25.93 15.69
CA ALA A 255 -12.59 -27.00 15.57
C ALA A 255 -12.01 -28.31 15.02
N ILE A 256 -11.06 -28.24 14.09
CA ILE A 256 -10.50 -29.41 13.40
C ILE A 256 -9.23 -29.91 14.10
N GLY A 257 -8.57 -29.08 14.91
CA GLY A 257 -7.31 -29.46 15.58
C GLY A 257 -6.13 -29.60 14.63
N ILE A 258 -6.18 -28.94 13.45
CA ILE A 258 -5.14 -29.03 12.41
C ILE A 258 -3.78 -28.60 12.96
N GLN A 259 -3.75 -27.56 13.81
CA GLN A 259 -2.51 -27.06 14.38
C GLN A 259 -1.82 -28.14 15.23
N ASP A 260 -2.56 -28.83 16.09
CA ASP A 260 -2.03 -29.91 16.92
C ASP A 260 -1.61 -31.11 16.07
N TRP A 261 -2.40 -31.45 15.05
CA TRP A 261 -2.06 -32.53 14.13
C TRP A 261 -0.75 -32.26 13.38
N VAL A 262 -0.60 -31.08 12.79
CA VAL A 262 0.63 -30.67 12.09
C VAL A 262 1.82 -30.65 13.06
N ARG A 263 1.63 -30.09 14.27
CA ARG A 263 2.68 -30.00 15.29
C ARG A 263 3.13 -31.37 15.78
N ASN A 264 2.24 -32.35 15.85
CA ASN A 264 2.55 -33.73 16.24
C ASN A 264 3.23 -34.51 15.10
N ALA A 265 2.96 -34.16 13.84
CA ALA A 265 3.60 -34.78 12.68
C ALA A 265 5.05 -34.30 12.45
N MET A 266 5.45 -33.14 12.99
CA MET A 266 6.79 -32.58 12.79
C MET A 266 7.85 -33.25 13.69
N PRO A 267 8.95 -33.77 13.11
CA PRO A 267 9.93 -34.58 13.85
C PRO A 267 10.88 -33.77 14.73
N SER A 268 11.02 -32.46 14.47
CA SER A 268 11.97 -31.58 15.16
C SER A 268 11.26 -30.41 15.84
N PRO A 269 11.68 -29.98 17.04
CA PRO A 269 11.18 -28.77 17.69
C PRO A 269 11.25 -27.52 16.82
N TYR A 270 12.31 -27.39 16.00
CA TYR A 270 12.47 -26.26 15.09
C TYR A 270 11.42 -26.27 13.97
N LEU A 271 11.11 -27.45 13.42
CA LEU A 271 10.07 -27.60 12.39
C LEU A 271 8.67 -27.33 12.95
N LYS A 272 8.42 -27.67 14.22
CA LYS A 272 7.18 -27.30 14.92
C LYS A 272 7.01 -25.78 14.98
N VAL A 273 8.05 -25.05 15.38
CA VAL A 273 8.04 -23.58 15.42
C VAL A 273 7.80 -22.99 14.03
N ILE A 274 8.48 -23.50 13.00
CA ILE A 274 8.26 -23.03 11.61
C ILE A 274 6.83 -23.30 11.16
N ALA A 275 6.30 -24.49 11.44
CA ALA A 275 4.93 -24.84 11.09
C ALA A 275 3.89 -23.95 11.79
N ASP A 276 4.08 -23.69 13.09
CA ASP A 276 3.22 -22.78 13.87
C ASP A 276 3.26 -21.35 13.29
N ILE A 277 4.45 -20.85 12.91
CA ILE A 277 4.61 -19.54 12.27
C ILE A 277 3.91 -19.51 10.90
N VAL A 278 4.15 -20.50 10.03
CA VAL A 278 3.56 -20.54 8.68
C VAL A 278 2.04 -20.62 8.75
N LEU A 279 1.49 -21.47 9.63
CA LEU A 279 0.06 -21.59 9.85
C LEU A 279 -0.51 -20.30 10.48
N GLY A 280 0.23 -19.66 11.37
CA GLY A 280 -0.20 -18.43 12.03
C GLY A 280 -0.30 -17.22 11.09
N ILE A 281 0.51 -17.19 10.02
CA ILE A 281 0.62 -16.08 9.05
C ILE A 281 -0.36 -16.24 7.86
N LEU A 282 -0.90 -17.44 7.67
CA LEU A 282 -1.71 -17.75 6.50
C LEU A 282 -2.89 -16.78 6.29
N PRO A 283 -3.65 -16.35 7.33
CA PRO A 283 -4.72 -15.37 7.18
C PRO A 283 -4.23 -14.01 6.66
N GLU A 284 -3.11 -13.52 7.21
CA GLU A 284 -2.48 -12.25 6.83
C GLU A 284 -1.98 -12.31 5.40
N PHE A 285 -1.34 -13.43 5.03
CA PHE A 285 -0.89 -13.67 3.67
C PHE A 285 -2.05 -13.69 2.68
N LEU A 286 -3.10 -14.44 2.96
CA LEU A 286 -4.26 -14.53 2.07
C LEU A 286 -4.97 -13.18 1.95
N ALA A 287 -5.10 -12.41 3.03
CA ALA A 287 -5.66 -11.06 2.97
C ALA A 287 -4.84 -10.15 2.04
N ILE A 288 -3.52 -10.13 2.22
CA ILE A 288 -2.61 -9.32 1.38
C ILE A 288 -2.64 -9.79 -0.08
N TRP A 289 -2.58 -11.11 -0.31
CA TRP A 289 -2.54 -11.71 -1.63
C TRP A 289 -3.82 -11.49 -2.43
N LEU A 290 -4.98 -11.53 -1.78
CA LEU A 290 -6.27 -11.28 -2.43
C LEU A 290 -6.56 -9.79 -2.62
N VAL A 291 -6.17 -8.93 -1.68
CA VAL A 291 -6.60 -7.52 -1.69
C VAL A 291 -5.64 -6.61 -2.45
N THR A 292 -4.33 -6.83 -2.32
CA THR A 292 -3.32 -5.99 -3.00
C THR A 292 -3.51 -5.89 -4.51
N PRO A 293 -3.68 -7.00 -5.27
CA PRO A 293 -3.88 -6.90 -6.73
C PRO A 293 -5.20 -6.22 -7.07
N PHE A 294 -6.28 -6.47 -6.33
CA PHE A 294 -7.56 -5.79 -6.52
C PHE A 294 -7.44 -4.27 -6.35
N VAL A 295 -6.78 -3.82 -5.27
CA VAL A 295 -6.58 -2.40 -4.98
C VAL A 295 -5.71 -1.74 -6.04
N ALA A 296 -4.66 -2.42 -6.51
CA ALA A 296 -3.80 -1.93 -7.57
C ALA A 296 -4.55 -1.75 -8.90
N ILE A 297 -5.42 -2.70 -9.26
CA ILE A 297 -6.30 -2.62 -10.44
C ILE A 297 -7.27 -1.45 -10.30
N ALA A 298 -7.95 -1.34 -9.14
CA ALA A 298 -8.89 -0.26 -8.87
C ALA A 298 -8.20 1.12 -8.95
N ALA A 299 -6.98 1.26 -8.43
CA ALA A 299 -6.21 2.49 -8.52
C ALA A 299 -5.83 2.86 -9.96
N ALA A 300 -5.44 1.88 -10.78
CA ALA A 300 -5.14 2.11 -12.19
C ALA A 300 -6.38 2.50 -13.00
N LEU A 301 -7.53 1.85 -12.77
CA LEU A 301 -8.80 2.23 -13.39
C LEU A 301 -9.24 3.64 -12.96
N PHE A 302 -9.10 3.95 -11.67
CA PHE A 302 -9.44 5.27 -11.14
C PHE A 302 -8.55 6.35 -11.76
N TYR A 303 -7.27 6.07 -12.04
CA TYR A 303 -6.40 6.97 -12.80
C TYR A 303 -6.99 7.30 -14.19
N TYR A 304 -7.35 6.30 -14.99
CA TYR A 304 -7.92 6.55 -16.33
C TYR A 304 -9.22 7.33 -16.25
N GLN A 305 -10.12 6.95 -15.33
CA GLN A 305 -11.36 7.69 -15.12
C GLN A 305 -11.11 9.15 -14.75
N ARG A 306 -10.21 9.41 -13.79
CA ARG A 306 -9.90 10.78 -13.36
C ARG A 306 -9.28 11.60 -14.49
N ARG A 307 -8.42 10.98 -15.28
CA ARG A 307 -7.83 11.61 -16.45
C ARG A 307 -8.93 12.00 -17.46
N ILE A 308 -9.83 11.09 -17.81
CA ILE A 308 -10.95 11.35 -18.72
C ILE A 308 -11.86 12.46 -18.19
N CYS A 309 -12.22 12.42 -16.91
CA CYS A 309 -13.09 13.44 -16.31
C CYS A 309 -12.48 14.84 -16.30
N VAL A 310 -11.18 14.94 -15.98
CA VAL A 310 -10.52 16.24 -15.87
C VAL A 310 -10.12 16.77 -17.25
N GLU A 311 -9.45 15.96 -18.06
CA GLU A 311 -9.00 16.37 -19.40
C GLU A 311 -10.19 16.51 -20.37
N GLY A 312 -11.22 15.67 -20.24
CA GLY A 312 -12.46 15.81 -21.01
C GLY A 312 -13.23 17.09 -20.68
N LEU A 313 -13.24 17.51 -19.41
CA LEU A 313 -13.83 18.80 -19.00
C LEU A 313 -13.03 19.98 -19.58
N ASP A 314 -11.71 19.91 -19.58
CA ASP A 314 -10.87 20.94 -20.17
C ASP A 314 -11.14 21.09 -21.67
N ILE A 315 -11.32 19.97 -22.39
CA ILE A 315 -11.68 19.98 -23.82
C ILE A 315 -13.07 20.60 -24.03
N SER A 316 -14.08 20.25 -23.22
CA SER A 316 -15.43 20.82 -23.37
C SER A 316 -15.43 22.33 -23.09
N ILE A 317 -14.70 22.79 -22.08
CA ILE A 317 -14.56 24.22 -21.77
C ILE A 317 -13.83 24.95 -22.90
N LEU A 318 -12.78 24.35 -23.47
CA LEU A 318 -12.06 24.92 -24.62
C LEU A 318 -12.98 25.01 -25.85
N TYR A 319 -13.78 23.99 -26.11
CA TYR A 319 -14.75 23.98 -27.21
C TYR A 319 -15.83 25.06 -27.05
N GLU A 320 -16.38 25.24 -25.85
CA GLU A 320 -17.33 26.33 -25.55
C GLU A 320 -16.70 27.72 -25.71
N LYS A 321 -15.40 27.86 -25.49
CA LYS A 321 -14.68 29.13 -25.67
C LYS A 321 -14.29 29.42 -27.11
N LEU A 322 -14.41 28.47 -28.04
CA LEU A 322 -14.16 28.73 -29.45
C LEU A 322 -15.24 29.67 -30.02
N PRO A 323 -14.86 30.62 -30.91
CA PRO A 323 -15.82 31.46 -31.63
C PRO A 323 -16.80 30.57 -32.41
N SER A 324 -18.05 31.01 -32.55
CA SER A 324 -19.10 30.26 -33.26
C SER A 324 -18.75 29.88 -34.70
N SER A 325 -17.80 30.56 -35.33
CA SER A 325 -17.28 30.24 -36.67
C SER A 325 -16.28 29.07 -36.70
N ARG A 326 -15.84 28.56 -35.55
CA ARG A 326 -14.87 27.46 -35.39
C ARG A 326 -15.36 26.34 -34.48
N ARG A 327 -16.62 26.39 -34.02
CA ARG A 327 -17.32 25.25 -33.40
C ARG A 327 -17.93 24.40 -34.51
#